data_AF-U9VRN6-F1
#
_entry.id   AF-U9VRN6-F1
#
_cell.length_a   1.000
_cell.length_b   1.000
_cell.length_c   1.000
_cell.angle_alpha   90.00
_cell.angle_beta   90.00
_cell.angle_gamma   90.00
#
_symmetry.space_group_name_H-M   'P 1'
#
loop_
_entity.id
_entity.type
_entity.pdbx_description
1 polymer ?
#
loop_
_entity_poly.entity_id
_entity_poly.type
_entity_poly.pdbx_seq_one_letter_code
_entity_poly.pdbx_strand_id
1 'polypeptide(L)'
;MTAGDKTICIPVPEEIDYLHLVSDRKAFRRYLDRVITEHPELFPAEITQGYCFHGFVTSGKLNLVTRRIRLKSNREAYQLRPDSVMPYMIGRTDEVEKGLYLRRYGVPYEGLAHVLGHSAKYWYRATQALGRPSIVGTTVKTAAALPP
;
A
#
# COMPACT_ATOMS: atom_id res chain seq x y z
N MET A 1 -3.40 -4.24 -17.61
CA MET A 1 -2.62 -4.18 -16.35
C MET A 1 -2.58 -2.75 -15.90
N THR A 2 -3.35 -2.42 -14.87
CA THR A 2 -3.43 -1.08 -14.28
C THR A 2 -2.30 -0.88 -13.30
N ALA A 3 -1.86 0.36 -13.08
CA ALA A 3 -0.70 0.69 -12.24
C ALA A 3 -0.79 0.20 -10.77
N GLY A 4 -1.96 -0.24 -10.30
CA GLY A 4 -2.15 -0.82 -8.96
C GLY A 4 -1.73 -2.30 -8.84
N ASP A 5 -1.67 -3.02 -9.96
CA ASP A 5 -1.51 -4.49 -9.98
C ASP A 5 -0.08 -4.94 -9.60
N LYS A 6 0.88 -4.01 -9.55
CA LYS A 6 2.30 -4.23 -9.22
C LYS A 6 2.74 -3.48 -7.97
N THR A 7 1.83 -3.36 -7.00
CA THR A 7 2.14 -2.88 -5.65
C THR A 7 1.85 -3.98 -4.65
N ILE A 8 2.76 -4.23 -3.72
CA ILE A 8 2.58 -5.12 -2.58
C ILE A 8 2.42 -4.26 -1.33
N CYS A 9 1.36 -4.49 -0.57
CA CYS A 9 1.21 -3.85 0.73
C CYS A 9 2.00 -4.64 1.78
N ILE A 10 2.94 -3.98 2.45
CA ILE A 10 3.65 -4.57 3.59
C ILE A 10 3.12 -3.98 4.89
N PRO A 11 2.82 -4.80 5.91
CA PRO A 11 2.56 -4.26 7.23
C PRO A 11 3.82 -3.54 7.72
N VAL A 12 3.70 -2.39 8.38
CA VAL A 12 4.82 -1.71 9.04
C VAL A 12 4.34 -1.23 10.41
N PRO A 13 4.81 -1.85 11.51
CA PRO A 13 4.47 -1.41 12.86
C PRO A 13 4.85 0.05 13.10
N GLU A 14 4.07 0.76 13.90
CA GLU A 14 4.27 2.20 14.19
C GLU A 14 5.61 2.48 14.89
N GLU A 15 6.16 1.48 15.59
CA GLU A 15 7.46 1.59 16.29
C GLU A 15 8.65 1.60 15.31
N ILE A 16 8.44 1.25 14.04
CA ILE A 16 9.47 1.24 13.02
C ILE A 16 9.48 2.60 12.31
N ASP A 17 10.60 3.32 12.43
CA ASP A 17 10.89 4.44 11.53
C ASP A 17 11.09 3.92 10.10
N TYR A 18 10.02 4.01 9.31
CA TYR A 18 10.00 3.54 7.94
C TYR A 18 10.98 4.30 7.03
N LEU A 19 11.20 5.60 7.25
CA LEU A 19 12.12 6.40 6.43
C LEU A 19 13.56 5.98 6.68
N HIS A 20 13.90 5.70 7.94
CA HIS A 20 15.20 5.10 8.25
C HIS A 20 15.31 3.69 7.64
N LEU A 21 14.31 2.83 7.86
CA LEU A 21 14.31 1.46 7.36
C LEU A 21 14.47 1.38 5.82
N VAL A 22 13.77 2.22 5.05
CA VAL A 22 13.81 2.19 3.58
C VAL A 22 15.19 2.54 3.02
N SER A 23 15.94 3.39 3.74
CA SER A 23 17.29 3.82 3.37
C SER A 23 18.33 2.71 3.61
N ASP A 24 18.23 1.96 4.70
CA ASP A 24 19.14 0.85 5.01
C ASP A 24 18.76 -0.42 4.24
N ARG A 25 19.53 -0.72 3.19
CA ARG A 25 19.37 -1.91 2.36
C ARG A 25 19.43 -3.23 3.15
N LYS A 26 20.31 -3.36 4.14
CA LYS A 26 20.49 -4.60 4.90
C LYS A 26 19.36 -4.77 5.92
N ALA A 27 19.01 -3.70 6.65
CA ALA A 27 17.89 -3.74 7.58
C ALA A 27 16.57 -4.04 6.84
N PHE A 28 16.32 -3.37 5.71
CA PHE A 28 15.13 -3.61 4.89
C PHE A 28 15.07 -5.04 4.35
N ARG A 29 16.21 -5.64 3.98
CA ARG A 29 16.27 -7.04 3.54
C ARG A 29 15.81 -7.97 4.66
N ARG A 30 16.39 -7.86 5.85
CA ARG A 30 16.00 -8.69 7.01
C ARG A 30 14.53 -8.51 7.36
N TYR A 31 14.05 -7.27 7.30
CA TYR A 31 12.65 -6.95 7.56
C TYR A 31 11.73 -7.64 6.56
N LEU A 32 11.99 -7.46 5.26
CA LEU A 32 11.17 -8.04 4.21
C LEU A 32 11.19 -9.57 4.21
N ASP A 33 12.34 -10.19 4.47
CA ASP A 33 12.45 -11.66 4.57
C ASP A 33 11.62 -12.20 5.74
N ARG A 34 11.53 -11.46 6.85
CA ARG A 34 10.63 -11.78 7.97
C ARG A 34 9.16 -11.68 7.53
N VAL A 35 8.77 -10.57 6.90
CA VAL A 35 7.39 -10.36 6.44
C VAL A 35 6.97 -11.43 5.41
N ILE A 36 7.86 -11.84 4.51
CA ILE A 36 7.59 -12.93 3.55
C ILE A 36 7.34 -14.26 4.29
N THR A 37 8.04 -14.50 5.39
CA THR A 37 7.89 -15.72 6.19
C THR A 37 6.59 -15.70 7.01
N GLU A 38 6.25 -14.56 7.61
CA GLU A 38 5.07 -14.39 8.47
C GLU A 38 3.77 -14.25 7.67
N HIS A 39 3.84 -13.63 6.47
CA HIS A 39 2.72 -13.30 5.62
C HIS A 39 2.98 -13.62 4.14
N PRO A 40 3.23 -14.89 3.77
CA PRO A 40 3.52 -15.28 2.39
C PRO A 40 2.38 -14.93 1.42
N GLU A 41 1.13 -14.87 1.90
CA GLU A 41 -0.07 -14.53 1.12
C GLU A 41 -0.07 -13.11 0.53
N LEU A 42 0.74 -12.20 1.08
CA LEU A 42 0.88 -10.84 0.56
C LEU A 42 1.72 -10.79 -0.72
N PHE A 43 2.40 -11.88 -1.06
CA PHE A 43 3.36 -11.93 -2.14
C PHE A 43 2.89 -12.88 -3.26
N PRO A 44 3.30 -12.63 -4.51
CA PRO A 44 3.20 -13.64 -5.56
C PRO A 44 3.96 -14.90 -5.19
N ALA A 45 3.46 -16.08 -5.59
CA ALA A 45 4.06 -17.38 -5.25
C ALA A 45 5.55 -17.47 -5.65
N GLU A 46 5.93 -16.78 -6.71
CA GLU A 46 7.30 -16.67 -7.23
C GLU A 46 8.28 -16.00 -6.27
N ILE A 47 7.83 -15.33 -5.21
CA ILE A 47 8.70 -14.74 -4.19
C ILE A 47 9.61 -15.78 -3.52
N THR A 48 9.14 -17.03 -3.45
CA THR A 48 9.86 -18.18 -2.88
C THR A 48 11.14 -18.50 -3.64
N GLN A 49 11.21 -18.14 -4.93
CA GLN A 49 12.39 -18.28 -5.79
C GLN A 49 13.38 -17.10 -5.62
N GLY A 50 13.06 -16.17 -4.73
CA GLY A 50 13.87 -15.03 -4.33
C GLY A 50 13.64 -13.78 -5.16
N TYR A 51 14.20 -12.68 -4.66
CA TYR A 51 14.01 -11.35 -5.24
C TYR A 51 15.27 -10.48 -5.11
N CYS A 52 15.39 -9.52 -6.01
CA CYS A 52 16.41 -8.48 -6.00
C CYS A 52 15.78 -7.11 -5.69
N PHE A 53 16.51 -6.23 -5.03
CA PHE A 53 16.07 -4.83 -4.95
C PHE A 53 16.19 -4.16 -6.32
N HIS A 54 15.19 -3.35 -6.67
CA HIS A 54 15.04 -2.74 -7.99
C HIS A 54 14.77 -1.23 -7.88
N GLY A 55 15.58 -0.55 -7.06
CA GLY A 55 15.51 0.90 -6.87
C GLY A 55 14.39 1.37 -5.96
N PHE A 56 14.01 2.63 -6.14
CA PHE A 56 13.05 3.35 -5.29
C PHE A 56 11.98 4.04 -6.15
N VAL A 57 10.86 4.38 -5.51
CA VAL A 57 9.80 5.24 -6.06
C VAL A 57 9.49 6.30 -5.02
N THR A 58 9.53 7.56 -5.43
CA THR A 58 9.18 8.69 -4.58
C THR A 58 7.80 9.20 -4.96
N SER A 59 6.87 9.20 -4.02
CA SER A 59 5.57 9.87 -4.20
C SER A 59 5.73 11.35 -3.87
N GLY A 60 5.65 12.22 -4.88
CA GLY A 60 5.68 13.66 -4.67
C GLY A 60 4.49 14.17 -3.83
N LYS A 61 3.34 13.48 -3.87
CA LYS A 61 2.15 13.86 -3.11
C LYS A 61 2.30 13.64 -1.60
N LEU A 62 2.98 12.56 -1.22
CA LEU A 62 3.14 12.16 0.19
C LEU A 62 4.55 12.41 0.71
N ASN A 63 5.44 12.95 -0.14
CA ASN A 63 6.88 13.04 0.10
C ASN A 63 7.46 11.74 0.68
N LEU A 64 7.05 10.59 0.13
CA LEU A 64 7.35 9.27 0.66
C LEU A 64 8.18 8.46 -0.34
N VAL A 65 9.34 7.98 0.12
CA VAL A 65 10.18 7.06 -0.62
C VAL A 65 9.77 5.63 -0.32
N THR A 66 9.55 4.84 -1.36
CA THR A 66 9.22 3.41 -1.26
C THR A 66 10.23 2.60 -2.06
N ARG A 67 10.45 1.34 -1.64
CA ARG A 67 11.41 0.46 -2.28
C ARG A 67 10.72 -0.42 -3.32
N ARG A 68 11.43 -0.81 -4.36
CA ARG A 68 10.95 -1.81 -5.32
C ARG A 68 11.74 -3.10 -5.21
N ILE A 69 11.06 -4.20 -5.48
CA ILE A 69 11.68 -5.50 -5.68
C ILE A 69 11.39 -6.01 -7.07
N ARG A 70 12.24 -6.90 -7.55
CA ARG A 70 12.05 -7.65 -8.78
C ARG A 70 12.23 -9.13 -8.47
N LEU A 71 11.23 -9.93 -8.83
CA LEU A 71 11.27 -11.38 -8.62
C LEU A 71 12.29 -12.00 -9.57
N LYS A 72 13.04 -13.00 -9.10
CA LYS A 72 14.12 -13.60 -9.90
C LYS A 72 13.60 -14.45 -11.05
N SER A 73 12.48 -15.14 -10.87
CA SER A 73 11.97 -16.12 -11.84
C SER A 73 11.29 -15.49 -13.04
N ASN A 74 10.32 -14.60 -12.81
CA ASN A 74 9.53 -13.97 -13.88
C ASN A 74 9.98 -12.53 -14.22
N ARG A 75 10.98 -12.00 -13.49
CA ARG A 75 11.50 -10.63 -13.62
C ARG A 75 10.47 -9.52 -13.41
N GLU A 76 9.31 -9.84 -12.86
CA GLU A 76 8.29 -8.83 -12.56
C GLU A 76 8.72 -7.96 -11.38
N ALA A 77 8.46 -6.65 -11.51
CA ALA A 77 8.84 -5.67 -10.51
C ALA A 77 7.62 -5.19 -9.74
N TYR A 78 7.74 -5.14 -8.42
CA TYR A 78 6.71 -4.72 -7.49
C TYR A 78 7.20 -3.54 -6.65
N GLN A 79 6.34 -2.55 -6.46
CA GLN A 79 6.53 -1.50 -5.46
C GLN A 79 6.09 -2.03 -4.09
N LEU A 80 6.87 -1.75 -3.04
CA LEU A 80 6.52 -2.08 -1.66
C LEU A 80 5.93 -0.84 -1.00
N ARG A 81 4.64 -0.87 -0.72
CA ARG A 81 3.89 0.22 -0.07
C ARG A 81 3.63 -0.17 1.39
N PRO A 82 3.92 0.70 2.37
CA PRO A 82 3.50 0.46 3.75
C PRO A 82 1.96 0.53 3.89
N ASP A 83 1.41 -0.26 4.78
CA ASP A 83 -0.01 -0.29 5.16
C ASP A 83 -0.57 1.05 5.67
N SER A 84 0.27 1.91 6.24
CA SER A 84 -0.06 3.29 6.62
C SER A 84 -0.37 4.24 5.45
N VAL A 85 -0.32 3.76 4.21
CA VAL A 85 -0.57 4.56 3.00
C VAL A 85 -1.65 3.92 2.15
N MET A 86 -2.60 4.69 1.65
CA MET A 86 -3.66 4.17 0.77
C MET A 86 -3.13 3.65 -0.58
N PRO A 87 -3.85 2.71 -1.23
CA PRO A 87 -3.56 2.34 -2.62
C PRO A 87 -3.47 3.56 -3.55
N TYR A 88 -2.65 3.44 -4.59
CA TYR A 88 -2.30 4.54 -5.50
C TYR A 88 -1.67 5.78 -4.82
N MET A 89 -1.18 5.63 -3.59
CA MET A 89 -0.50 6.68 -2.82
C MET A 89 -1.35 7.95 -2.68
N ILE A 90 -2.67 7.79 -2.52
CA ILE A 90 -3.61 8.92 -2.48
C ILE A 90 -3.44 9.74 -1.20
N GLY A 91 -3.27 9.08 -0.07
CA GLY A 91 -3.26 9.68 1.27
C GLY A 91 -2.70 8.69 2.29
N ARG A 92 -2.48 9.15 3.51
CA ARG A 92 -2.22 8.26 4.64
C ARG A 92 -3.52 7.62 5.12
N THR A 93 -3.42 6.41 5.67
CA THR A 93 -4.60 5.63 6.07
C THR A 93 -5.37 6.33 7.19
N ASP A 94 -4.66 6.87 8.18
CA ASP A 94 -5.21 7.64 9.31
C ASP A 94 -5.95 8.93 8.89
N GLU A 95 -5.44 9.63 7.87
CA GLU A 95 -6.07 10.83 7.31
C GLU A 95 -7.41 10.51 6.62
N VAL A 96 -7.49 9.37 5.92
CA VAL A 96 -8.68 9.03 5.13
C VAL A 96 -9.69 8.17 5.89
N GLU A 97 -9.27 7.46 6.93
CA GLU A 97 -10.08 6.45 7.63
C GLU A 97 -11.44 7.00 8.05
N LYS A 98 -11.45 8.14 8.75
CA LYS A 98 -12.69 8.77 9.25
C LYS A 98 -13.62 9.15 8.11
N GLY A 99 -13.08 9.67 7.00
CA GLY A 99 -13.88 10.04 5.84
C GLY A 99 -14.47 8.83 5.12
N LEU A 100 -13.70 7.75 4.98
CA LEU A 100 -14.18 6.49 4.40
C LEU A 100 -15.21 5.80 5.29
N TYR A 101 -15.04 5.86 6.61
CA TYR A 101 -16.03 5.39 7.58
C TYR A 101 -17.36 6.15 7.41
N LEU A 102 -17.33 7.48 7.37
CA LEU A 102 -18.51 8.31 7.13
C LEU A 102 -19.15 8.03 5.77
N ARG A 103 -18.33 7.74 4.75
CA ARG A 103 -18.83 7.43 3.41
C ARG A 103 -19.77 6.22 3.39
N ARG A 104 -19.58 5.25 4.28
CA ARG A 104 -20.46 4.09 4.48
C ARG A 104 -21.91 4.49 4.81
N TYR A 105 -22.09 5.62 5.49
CA TYR A 105 -23.41 6.15 5.88
C TYR A 105 -24.02 7.09 4.83
N GLY A 106 -23.46 7.12 3.62
CA GLY A 106 -24.01 7.94 2.53
C GLY A 106 -23.62 9.42 2.56
N VAL A 107 -22.67 9.82 3.42
CA VAL A 107 -22.19 11.20 3.47
C VAL A 107 -21.62 11.61 2.10
N PRO A 108 -22.07 12.74 1.51
CA PRO A 108 -21.58 13.21 0.22
C PRO A 108 -20.12 13.67 0.31
N TYR A 109 -19.38 13.62 -0.80
CA TYR A 109 -17.96 13.97 -0.84
C TYR A 109 -17.70 15.45 -0.50
N GLU A 110 -18.65 16.31 -0.84
CA GLU A 110 -18.67 17.73 -0.48
C GLU A 110 -18.80 17.92 1.03
N GLY A 111 -19.61 17.08 1.68
CA GLY A 111 -19.74 17.06 3.15
C GLY A 111 -18.43 16.62 3.82
N LEU A 112 -17.77 15.60 3.28
CA LEU A 112 -16.45 15.18 3.76
C LEU A 112 -15.41 16.30 3.56
N ALA A 113 -15.42 16.96 2.39
CA ALA A 113 -14.53 18.07 2.11
C ALA A 113 -14.73 19.24 3.08
N HIS A 114 -15.99 19.53 3.42
CA HIS A 114 -16.34 20.59 4.35
C HIS A 114 -15.89 20.30 5.79
N VAL A 115 -16.04 19.07 6.26
CA VAL A 115 -15.78 18.70 7.68
C VAL A 115 -14.34 18.26 7.91
N LEU A 116 -13.74 17.51 6.97
CA LEU A 116 -12.43 16.87 7.12
C LEU A 116 -11.35 17.51 6.24
N GLY A 117 -11.69 18.55 5.48
CA GLY A 117 -10.78 19.19 4.53
C GLY A 117 -10.58 18.39 3.25
N HIS A 118 -9.54 18.74 2.48
CA HIS A 118 -9.34 18.29 1.10
C HIS A 118 -10.50 18.64 0.16
N SER A 119 -10.38 18.23 -1.11
CA SER A 119 -11.43 18.44 -2.12
C SER A 119 -12.39 17.24 -2.19
N ALA A 120 -13.62 17.46 -2.64
CA ALA A 120 -14.55 16.36 -2.93
C ALA A 120 -13.95 15.31 -3.89
N LYS A 121 -13.15 15.76 -4.87
CA LYS A 121 -12.41 14.87 -5.80
C LYS A 121 -11.37 13.99 -5.09
N TYR A 122 -10.74 14.49 -4.02
CA TYR A 122 -9.81 13.70 -3.21
C TYR A 122 -10.55 12.55 -2.52
N TRP A 123 -11.67 12.83 -1.85
CA TRP A 123 -12.49 11.83 -1.18
C TRP A 123 -13.09 10.81 -2.15
N TYR A 124 -13.54 11.25 -3.32
CA TYR A 124 -13.95 10.36 -4.41
C TYR A 124 -12.83 9.39 -4.79
N ARG A 125 -11.62 9.89 -5.04
CA ARG A 125 -10.47 9.06 -5.40
C ARG A 125 -10.07 8.09 -4.28
N ALA A 126 -10.07 8.54 -3.02
CA ALA A 126 -9.78 7.69 -1.87
C ALA A 126 -10.76 6.52 -1.76
N THR A 127 -12.05 6.79 -1.96
CA THR A 127 -13.10 5.75 -1.97
C THR A 127 -12.88 4.77 -3.11
N GLN A 128 -12.63 5.28 -4.33
CA GLN A 128 -12.40 4.45 -5.51
C GLN A 128 -11.13 3.60 -5.43
N ALA A 129 -10.14 4.02 -4.64
CA ALA A 129 -8.89 3.28 -4.49
C ALA A 129 -9.01 2.01 -3.65
N LEU A 130 -10.09 1.83 -2.89
CA LEU A 130 -10.33 0.58 -2.15
C LEU A 130 -10.84 -0.56 -3.05
N GLY A 131 -11.65 -0.26 -4.07
CA GLY A 131 -12.28 -1.29 -4.92
C GLY A 131 -11.45 -1.76 -6.11
N ARG A 132 -10.18 -1.37 -6.20
CA ARG A 132 -9.31 -1.59 -7.37
C ARG A 132 -8.05 -2.44 -7.14
N PRO A 133 -7.46 -2.53 -5.93
CA PRO A 133 -6.26 -3.34 -5.72
C PRO A 133 -6.57 -4.83 -5.88
N SER A 134 -5.62 -5.58 -6.42
CA SER A 134 -5.60 -7.04 -6.32
C SER A 134 -5.31 -7.47 -4.88
N ILE A 135 -5.57 -8.74 -4.53
CA ILE A 135 -5.31 -9.30 -3.18
C ILE A 135 -3.89 -8.96 -2.70
N VAL A 136 -2.89 -9.16 -3.56
CA VAL A 136 -1.46 -8.86 -3.33
C VAL A 136 -1.21 -7.37 -2.99
N GLY A 137 -2.08 -6.47 -3.47
CA GLY A 137 -2.05 -5.03 -3.18
C GLY A 137 -2.68 -4.62 -1.85
N THR A 138 -3.22 -5.57 -1.08
CA THR A 138 -3.90 -5.35 0.21
C THR A 138 -3.24 -6.16 1.33
N THR A 139 -3.43 -5.77 2.59
CA THR A 139 -3.07 -6.59 3.76
C THR A 139 -4.13 -7.64 4.11
N VAL A 140 -5.20 -7.72 3.31
CA VAL A 140 -6.32 -8.63 3.56
C VAL A 140 -5.94 -10.04 3.12
N LYS A 141 -5.93 -10.99 4.07
CA LYS A 141 -5.44 -12.36 3.88
C LYS A 141 -6.39 -13.26 3.08
N THR A 142 -7.63 -12.83 2.85
CA THR A 142 -8.65 -13.66 2.21
C THR A 142 -9.57 -12.81 1.33
N ALA A 143 -9.81 -13.25 0.10
CA ALA A 143 -10.66 -12.55 -0.87
C ALA A 143 -12.07 -12.27 -0.32
N ALA A 144 -12.62 -13.16 0.50
CA ALA A 144 -13.94 -13.01 1.11
C ALA A 144 -14.05 -11.85 2.11
N ALA A 145 -12.93 -11.31 2.60
CA ALA A 145 -12.91 -10.17 3.52
C ALA A 145 -12.74 -8.82 2.79
N LEU A 146 -12.63 -8.82 1.45
CA LEU A 146 -12.64 -7.59 0.67
C LEU A 146 -14.06 -7.03 0.61
N PRO A 147 -14.25 -5.71 0.74
CA PRO A 147 -15.55 -5.09 0.50
C PRO A 147 -16.00 -5.34 -0.95
N PRO A 148 -17.31 -5.56 -1.17
CA PRO A 148 -17.88 -5.80 -2.51
C PRO A 148 -17.80 -4.57 -3.42
#